data_AF-A0A940WJ11-F1
#
_entry.id   AF-A0A940WJ11-F1
#
_cell.length_a   1.000
_cell.length_b   1.000
_cell.length_c   1.000
_cell.angle_alpha   90.00
_cell.angle_beta   90.00
_cell.angle_gamma   90.00
#
_symmetry.space_group_name_H-M   'P 1'
#
loop_
_entity.id
_entity.type
_entity.pdbx_description
1 polymer ?
#
loop_
_entity_poly.entity_id
_entity_poly.type
_entity_poly.pdbx_seq_one_letter_code
_entity_poly.pdbx_strand_id
1 'polypeptide(L)'
;MLKRNRLFGQKTRITFTLPAEHPDGVVSVVGDFNEWRPGHHELRPRRNGTRTVSVILPPGAHRFRYLATGGVWFDDESADHIDDHGSVLHL
;
A
#
# COMPACT_ATOMS: atom_id res chain seq x y z
N MET A 1 -6.83 0.45 -4.30
CA MET A 1 -7.31 1.85 -4.20
C MET A 1 -6.46 2.60 -3.20
N LEU A 2 -5.93 3.74 -3.61
CA LEU A 2 -5.09 4.61 -2.79
C LEU A 2 -5.84 5.89 -2.41
N LYS A 3 -5.90 6.20 -1.12
CA LYS A 3 -6.40 7.49 -0.62
C LYS A 3 -5.25 8.31 -0.07
N ARG A 4 -5.11 9.55 -0.56
CA ARG A 4 -4.09 10.51 -0.12
C ARG A 4 -4.71 11.55 0.81
N ASN A 5 -4.10 11.80 1.96
CA ASN A 5 -4.50 12.86 2.88
C ASN A 5 -3.26 13.63 3.35
N ARG A 6 -3.13 14.89 2.91
CA ARG A 6 -2.00 15.76 3.28
C ARG A 6 -2.10 16.12 4.76
N LEU A 7 -1.01 15.96 5.49
CA LEU A 7 -0.93 16.26 6.93
C LEU A 7 -0.28 17.61 7.16
N PHE A 8 -0.21 18.06 8.42
CA PHE A 8 0.62 19.21 8.80
C PHE A 8 2.08 18.98 8.42
N GLY A 9 2.71 20.00 7.82
CA GLY A 9 4.03 19.91 7.20
C GLY A 9 3.96 19.46 5.74
N GLN A 10 4.97 18.71 5.30
CA GLN A 10 5.06 18.19 3.92
C GLN A 10 4.75 16.68 3.81
N LYS A 11 4.21 16.06 4.87
CA LYS A 11 3.92 14.62 4.87
C LYS A 11 2.53 14.33 4.33
N THR A 12 2.37 13.18 3.69
CA THR A 12 1.09 12.68 3.20
C THR A 12 0.79 11.32 3.83
N ARG A 13 -0.41 11.16 4.39
CA ARG A 13 -0.93 9.84 4.78
C ARG A 13 -1.51 9.17 3.54
N ILE A 14 -0.97 8.01 3.21
CA ILE A 14 -1.48 7.13 2.17
C ILE A 14 -2.23 5.99 2.84
N THR A 15 -3.49 5.80 2.47
CA THR A 15 -4.29 4.64 2.90
C THR A 15 -4.45 3.71 1.73
N PHE A 16 -3.84 2.53 1.86
CA PHE A 16 -3.97 1.41 0.95
C PHE A 16 -5.25 0.66 1.27
N THR A 17 -6.05 0.37 0.25
CA THR A 17 -7.36 -0.27 0.40
C THR A 17 -7.54 -1.35 -0.67
N LEU A 18 -7.88 -2.56 -0.21
CA LEU A 18 -8.26 -3.70 -1.02
C LEU A 18 -9.62 -4.25 -0.57
N PRO A 19 -10.33 -5.03 -1.41
CA PRO A 19 -11.44 -5.86 -0.95
C PRO A 19 -10.98 -6.78 0.20
N ALA A 20 -11.84 -6.99 1.19
CA ALA A 20 -11.49 -7.79 2.37
C ALA A 20 -11.11 -9.23 2.03
N GLU A 21 -11.79 -9.81 1.04
CA GLU A 21 -11.70 -11.22 0.63
C GLU A 21 -10.95 -11.39 -0.70
N HIS A 22 -10.25 -10.36 -1.19
CA HIS A 22 -9.49 -10.51 -2.44
C HIS A 22 -8.17 -9.71 -2.47
N PRO A 23 -7.02 -10.36 -2.72
CA PRO A 23 -6.80 -11.81 -2.62
C PRO A 23 -7.02 -12.37 -1.21
N ASP A 24 -7.29 -13.68 -1.09
CA ASP A 24 -7.50 -14.35 0.19
C ASP A 24 -6.28 -14.29 1.13
N GLY A 25 -6.55 -14.37 2.42
CA GLY A 25 -5.53 -14.40 3.47
C GLY A 25 -4.94 -13.03 3.82
N VAL A 26 -3.75 -13.06 4.43
CA VAL A 26 -3.03 -11.85 4.84
C VAL A 26 -2.38 -11.20 3.63
N VAL A 27 -2.45 -9.88 3.55
CA VAL A 27 -1.74 -9.06 2.58
C VAL A 27 -0.97 -7.97 3.31
N SER A 28 0.32 -7.86 2.98
CA SER A 28 1.15 -6.72 3.38
C SER A 28 1.34 -5.78 2.20
N VAL A 29 1.34 -4.48 2.47
CA VAL A 29 1.99 -3.53 1.57
C VAL A 29 3.46 -3.42 1.96
N VAL A 30 4.35 -3.47 0.98
CA VAL A 30 5.79 -3.38 1.17
C VAL A 30 6.38 -2.40 0.16
N GLY A 31 7.42 -1.69 0.55
CA GLY A 31 8.03 -0.66 -0.28
C GLY A 31 9.28 -0.08 0.37
N ASP A 32 9.83 0.98 -0.20
CA ASP A 32 11.00 1.66 0.35
C ASP A 32 10.82 2.08 1.82
N PHE A 33 9.63 2.56 2.18
CA PHE A 33 9.25 3.04 3.51
C PHE A 33 9.26 1.96 4.61
N ASN A 34 9.36 0.68 4.26
CA ASN A 34 9.56 -0.41 5.22
C ASN A 34 10.62 -1.41 4.77
N GLU A 35 11.57 -0.96 3.94
CA GLU A 35 12.68 -1.78 3.43
C GLU A 35 12.20 -3.10 2.79
N TRP A 36 11.04 -3.07 2.13
CA TRP A 36 10.40 -4.23 1.51
C TRP A 36 10.08 -5.38 2.50
N ARG A 37 9.93 -5.10 3.80
CA ARG A 37 9.68 -6.12 4.84
C ARG A 37 8.19 -6.41 5.03
N PRO A 38 7.71 -7.63 4.74
CA PRO A 38 6.33 -8.04 5.01
C PRO A 38 6.00 -8.03 6.50
N GLY A 39 4.71 -8.00 6.86
CA GLY A 39 4.25 -8.03 8.25
C GLY A 39 4.25 -6.67 8.96
N HIS A 40 5.11 -5.74 8.56
CA HIS A 40 5.15 -4.38 9.14
C HIS A 40 3.90 -3.55 8.82
N HIS A 41 3.35 -3.70 7.61
CA HIS A 41 2.17 -2.96 7.14
C HIS A 41 1.13 -3.90 6.54
N GLU A 42 0.55 -4.77 7.38
CA GLU A 42 -0.55 -5.65 7.00
C GLU A 42 -1.88 -4.90 6.85
N LEU A 43 -2.62 -5.19 5.78
CA LEU A 43 -3.96 -4.66 5.57
C LEU A 43 -4.93 -5.35 6.51
N ARG A 44 -5.62 -4.56 7.35
CA ARG A 44 -6.54 -5.07 8.37
C ARG A 44 -8.00 -4.96 7.90
N PRO A 45 -8.84 -5.99 8.12
CA PRO A 45 -10.25 -5.97 7.74
C PRO A 45 -11.00 -4.79 8.39
N ARG A 46 -11.99 -4.28 7.66
CA ARG A 46 -12.90 -3.22 8.07
C ARG A 46 -14.33 -3.71 7.89
N ARG A 47 -15.25 -3.15 8.68
CA ARG A 47 -16.68 -3.54 8.66
C ARG A 47 -17.39 -3.28 7.33
N ASN A 48 -16.79 -2.48 6.45
CA ASN A 48 -17.35 -2.10 5.15
C ASN A 48 -16.93 -3.03 3.99
N GLY A 49 -16.47 -4.25 4.29
CA GLY A 49 -16.05 -5.21 3.26
C GLY A 49 -14.68 -4.92 2.61
N THR A 50 -13.90 -4.02 3.20
CA THR A 50 -12.52 -3.72 2.74
C THR A 50 -11.50 -4.12 3.78
N ARG A 51 -10.23 -4.14 3.39
CA ARG A 51 -9.10 -4.17 4.32
C ARG A 51 -8.16 -3.00 4.01
N THR A 52 -7.61 -2.39 5.05
CA THR A 52 -6.81 -1.17 4.90
C THR A 52 -5.61 -1.11 5.82
N VAL A 53 -4.59 -0.38 5.37
CA VAL A 53 -3.46 0.08 6.19
C VAL A 53 -3.09 1.50 5.77
N SER A 54 -2.59 2.30 6.71
CA SER A 54 -2.14 3.67 6.43
C SER A 54 -0.66 3.82 6.73
N VAL A 55 0.07 4.46 5.81
CA VAL A 55 1.49 4.82 5.96
C VAL A 55 1.63 6.33 5.79
N ILE A 56 2.50 6.95 6.59
CA ILE A 56 2.81 8.38 6.46
C ILE A 56 4.14 8.50 5.73
N LEU A 57 4.13 9.18 4.58
CA LEU A 57 5.28 9.31 3.70
C LEU A 57 5.69 10.79 3.55
N PRO A 58 7.01 11.08 3.44
CA PRO A 58 7.50 12.40 3.05
C PRO A 58 7.19 12.69 1.56
N PRO A 59 7.45 13.91 1.06
CA PRO A 59 7.42 14.19 -0.38
C PRO A 59 8.44 13.35 -1.13
N GLY A 60 8.14 13.06 -2.39
CA GLY A 60 9.03 12.32 -3.29
C GLY A 60 8.37 11.12 -3.96
N ALA A 61 9.20 10.34 -4.64
CA ALA A 61 8.78 9.11 -5.31
C ALA A 61 8.95 7.92 -4.37
N HIS A 62 7.88 7.16 -4.16
CA HIS A 62 7.87 5.96 -3.34
C HIS A 62 7.45 4.74 -4.15
N ARG A 63 8.22 3.66 -4.07
CA ARG A 63 7.91 2.38 -4.70
C ARG A 63 7.31 1.40 -3.71
N PHE A 64 6.31 0.66 -4.16
CA PHE A 64 5.66 -0.36 -3.35
C PHE A 64 5.06 -1.49 -4.19
N ARG A 65 4.77 -2.60 -3.54
CA ARG A 65 3.92 -3.71 -4.02
C ARG A 65 3.11 -4.29 -2.87
N TYR A 66 2.14 -5.12 -3.21
CA TYR A 66 1.47 -5.99 -2.26
C TYR A 66 2.09 -7.39 -2.29
N LEU A 67 2.25 -7.98 -1.09
CA LEU A 67 2.58 -9.39 -0.91
C LEU A 67 1.43 -10.10 -0.20
N ALA A 68 0.75 -10.99 -0.92
CA ALA A 68 -0.30 -11.85 -0.39
C ALA A 68 0.24 -13.18 0.14
N THR A 69 -0.62 -13.87 0.88
CA THR A 69 -0.39 -15.24 1.35
C THR A 69 -0.02 -16.15 0.16
N GLY A 70 0.92 -17.07 0.39
CA GLY A 70 1.44 -17.93 -0.67
C GLY A 70 2.51 -17.28 -1.56
N GLY A 71 2.97 -16.07 -1.24
CA GLY A 71 4.07 -15.41 -1.97
C GLY A 71 3.63 -14.71 -3.26
N VAL A 72 2.34 -14.41 -3.39
CA VAL A 72 1.78 -13.76 -4.58
C VAL A 72 2.03 -12.26 -4.52
N TRP A 73 2.74 -11.76 -5.53
CA TRP A 73 3.03 -10.34 -5.71
C TRP A 73 2.04 -9.71 -6.68
N PHE A 74 1.59 -8.50 -6.38
CA PHE A 74 0.77 -7.72 -7.30
C PHE A 74 0.91 -6.21 -7.04
N ASP A 75 0.60 -5.45 -8.08
CA ASP A 75 0.66 -3.99 -8.13
C ASP A 75 -0.72 -3.36 -7.85
N ASP A 76 -0.75 -2.06 -7.55
CA ASP A 76 -1.99 -1.29 -7.42
C ASP A 76 -2.26 -0.52 -8.72
N GLU A 77 -3.35 -0.85 -9.41
CA GLU A 77 -3.78 -0.14 -10.62
C GLU A 77 -4.11 1.34 -10.39
N SER A 78 -4.32 1.75 -9.13
CA SER A 78 -4.53 3.16 -8.75
C SER A 78 -3.25 3.89 -8.33
N ALA A 79 -2.07 3.29 -8.51
CA ALA A 79 -0.80 3.98 -8.41
C ALA A 79 -0.66 5.07 -9.48
N ASP A 80 0.26 6.02 -9.27
CA ASP A 80 0.46 7.10 -10.26
C ASP A 80 1.07 6.57 -11.56
N HIS A 81 1.90 5.52 -11.47
CA HIS A 81 2.24 4.64 -12.58
C HIS A 81 2.78 3.30 -12.03
N ILE A 82 2.99 2.34 -12.92
CA ILE A 82 3.63 1.06 -12.65
C ILE A 82 4.88 0.97 -13.53
N ASP A 83 6.04 0.70 -12.91
CA ASP A 83 7.32 0.43 -13.59
C ASP A 83 7.75 -1.04 -13.38
N ASP A 84 8.91 -1.42 -13.91
CA ASP A 84 9.44 -2.79 -13.79
C ASP A 84 9.64 -3.23 -12.33
N HIS A 85 9.77 -2.28 -11.41
CA HIS A 85 9.98 -2.49 -9.98
C HIS A 85 8.67 -2.44 -9.17
N GLY A 86 7.56 -2.00 -9.77
CA GLY A 86 6.22 -2.08 -9.22
C GLY A 86 5.46 -0.77 -9.24
N SER A 87 4.58 -0.61 -8.26
CA SER A 87 3.69 0.54 -8.15
C SER A 87 4.45 1.75 -7.61
N VAL A 88 4.23 2.92 -8.21
CA VAL A 88 4.90 4.17 -7.81
C VAL A 88 3.90 5.24 -7.36
N LEU A 89 4.22 5.89 -6.25
CA LEU A 89 3.54 7.07 -5.71
C LEU A 89 4.43 8.30 -5.86
N HIS A 90 3.88 9.41 -6.35
CA HIS A 90 4.49 10.73 -6.31
C HIS A 90 3.74 11.62 -5.32
N LEU A 91 4.42 12.08 -4.28
CA LEU A 91 3.86 12.84 -3.16
C LEU A 91 4.42 14.25 -3.01
#